data_AF-A0A318ELS5-F1
#
_entry.id   AF-A0A318ELS5-F1
#
_cell.length_a   1.000
_cell.length_b   1.000
_cell.length_c   1.000
_cell.angle_alpha   90.00
_cell.angle_beta   90.00
_cell.angle_gamma   90.00
#
_symmetry.space_group_name_H-M   'P 1'
#
loop_
_entity.id
_entity.type
_entity.pdbx_description
1 polymer ?
#
loop_
_entity_poly.entity_id
_entity_poly.type
_entity_poly.pdbx_seq_one_letter_code
_entity_poly.pdbx_strand_id
1 'polypeptide(L)'
;MRILFCSWGNICEADLEISLRYMGHEIDVLKAKIKNKDYDADYLNIVSNELLKCRYDCLFSINYIPIISRVCKVHHIKYISWTVDSPWFYFNSETISNDCNYIFIFERQLYERFRKKSTQIYYMPLGTNVKYWDSIKLSEEDRLRFSTDVSFVGSLYEDKHDFDKVEIPDYLRGYFEGIIEAQTNVYGYNFLNDVITDEAVKEFSSCAGWNTLGRDYQVTEREIVLTEFIGKKCAEVERHRVVSKLAKNFKFDLYTLSDTKSMPYVNNKGPADSRIDMPKIFKCSKININMTIKTIETGIPLRVYDIMGCGGFVITNYQSEINEYFIPDVDLVVYESLEDLVYKISYYLQHEEERKKIAQNGYHKVKELYTYEKRLEQIIQSVWKNKCNCYGINSHKSIHQYLALKSLLSQIKITNILDVGLFLYNNESLLDGITPEYIVDGVEIVYQIDHTSKQCIYRNIYKLDNMSDMYYDIIIMIEILKFLKVDEILCLMAQLKRLGHTILVDFDEDYMTLFKSYSEYNVQSLQLGECKLLLITVNEQ
;
A
#
# COMPACT_ATOMS: atom_id res chain seq x y z
N MET A 1 -6.34 -11.92 -8.16
CA MET A 1 -5.04 -12.61 -7.97
C MET A 1 -5.13 -13.45 -6.72
N ARG A 2 -4.37 -14.53 -6.65
CA ARG A 2 -4.18 -15.32 -5.42
C ARG A 2 -2.82 -14.99 -4.81
N ILE A 3 -2.82 -14.51 -3.57
CA ILE A 3 -1.63 -13.97 -2.90
C ILE A 3 -1.37 -14.78 -1.63
N LEU A 4 -0.13 -15.23 -1.46
CA LEU A 4 0.33 -15.80 -0.20
C LEU A 4 0.89 -14.67 0.67
N PHE A 5 0.16 -14.30 1.71
CA PHE A 5 0.57 -13.25 2.64
C PHE A 5 1.42 -13.86 3.77
N CYS A 6 2.70 -13.55 3.78
CA CYS A 6 3.66 -14.04 4.77
C CYS A 6 3.67 -13.13 6.00
N SER A 7 2.91 -13.53 7.02
CA SER A 7 2.78 -12.83 8.29
C SER A 7 4.00 -13.08 9.18
N TRP A 8 4.53 -12.02 9.81
CA TRP A 8 5.58 -12.10 10.83
C TRP A 8 5.24 -11.33 12.10
N GLY A 9 3.99 -10.88 12.22
CA GLY A 9 3.46 -10.24 13.42
C GLY A 9 3.53 -8.72 13.42
N ASN A 10 3.64 -8.08 12.24
CA ASN A 10 3.53 -6.64 12.16
C ASN A 10 2.06 -6.19 12.31
N ILE A 11 1.84 -5.09 13.01
CA ILE A 11 0.49 -4.57 13.33
C ILE A 11 -0.32 -4.18 12.08
N CYS A 12 0.34 -3.84 10.97
CA CYS A 12 -0.31 -3.37 9.74
C CYS A 12 -0.87 -4.51 8.88
N GLU A 13 -0.48 -5.75 9.15
CA GLU A 13 -0.78 -6.91 8.28
C GLU A 13 -2.28 -7.15 8.14
N ALA A 14 -3.04 -7.06 9.24
CA ALA A 14 -4.47 -7.34 9.23
C ALA A 14 -5.24 -6.35 8.35
N ASP A 15 -4.89 -5.07 8.42
CA ASP A 15 -5.61 -4.03 7.67
C ASP A 15 -5.29 -4.09 6.17
N LEU A 16 -4.07 -4.50 5.81
CA LEU A 16 -3.70 -4.78 4.41
C LEU A 16 -4.36 -6.04 3.87
N GLU A 17 -4.41 -7.12 4.66
CA GLU A 17 -5.13 -8.33 4.29
C GLU A 17 -6.60 -8.02 3.96
N ILE A 18 -7.27 -7.26 4.84
CA ILE A 18 -8.65 -6.84 4.65
C ILE A 18 -8.80 -5.99 3.37
N SER A 19 -7.89 -5.05 3.15
CA SER A 19 -7.93 -4.17 1.97
C SER A 19 -7.76 -4.97 0.67
N LEU A 20 -6.80 -5.90 0.62
CA LEU A 20 -6.60 -6.78 -0.53
C LEU A 20 -7.83 -7.67 -0.80
N ARG A 21 -8.49 -8.19 0.24
CA ARG A 21 -9.74 -8.96 0.09
C ARG A 21 -10.87 -8.09 -0.44
N TYR A 22 -11.01 -6.84 0.02
CA TYR A 22 -11.99 -5.89 -0.53
C TYR A 22 -11.75 -5.55 -1.99
N MET A 23 -10.50 -5.58 -2.45
CA MET A 23 -10.14 -5.44 -3.86
C MET A 23 -10.40 -6.72 -4.70
N GLY A 24 -11.03 -7.74 -4.12
CA GLY A 24 -11.38 -8.99 -4.81
C GLY A 24 -10.22 -9.97 -4.97
N HIS A 25 -9.17 -9.87 -4.15
CA HIS A 25 -8.06 -10.82 -4.16
C HIS A 25 -8.29 -11.99 -3.20
N GLU A 26 -7.85 -13.18 -3.62
CA GLU A 26 -7.83 -14.37 -2.77
C GLU A 26 -6.54 -14.35 -1.94
N ILE A 27 -6.68 -14.28 -0.62
CA ILE A 27 -5.52 -14.18 0.29
C ILE A 27 -5.45 -15.43 1.17
N ASP A 28 -4.30 -16.12 1.12
CA ASP A 28 -3.92 -17.15 2.09
C ASP A 28 -2.87 -16.57 3.02
N VAL A 29 -3.08 -16.64 4.34
CA VAL A 29 -2.16 -16.04 5.33
C VAL A 29 -1.30 -17.12 5.97
N LEU A 30 0.01 -17.06 5.73
CA LEU A 30 0.99 -17.92 6.38
C LEU A 30 1.47 -17.29 7.68
N LYS A 31 1.01 -17.82 8.82
CA LYS A 31 1.37 -17.36 10.18
C LYS A 31 2.53 -18.13 10.81
N ALA A 32 3.36 -18.78 10.00
CA ALA A 32 4.49 -19.54 10.51
C ALA A 32 5.54 -18.62 11.15
N LYS A 33 6.03 -18.99 12.35
CA LYS A 33 7.04 -18.20 13.06
C LYS A 33 8.37 -18.23 12.29
N ILE A 34 8.90 -17.06 12.00
CA ILE A 34 10.25 -16.88 11.43
C ILE A 34 11.25 -16.78 12.58
N LYS A 35 12.11 -17.78 12.76
CA LYS A 35 13.16 -17.78 13.81
C LYS A 35 14.25 -16.76 13.47
N ASN A 36 14.64 -16.68 12.21
CA ASN A 36 15.59 -15.72 11.70
C ASN A 36 15.14 -15.24 10.31
N LYS A 37 14.99 -13.92 10.16
CA LYS A 37 14.48 -13.28 8.93
C LYS A 37 15.47 -13.34 7.76
N ASP A 38 16.76 -13.56 8.04
CA ASP A 38 17.78 -13.76 7.02
C ASP A 38 17.79 -15.19 6.47
N TYR A 39 17.93 -16.17 7.37
CA TYR A 39 17.96 -17.59 7.03
C TYR A 39 17.31 -18.47 8.11
N ASP A 40 16.26 -19.19 7.71
CA ASP A 40 15.54 -20.16 8.54
C ASP A 40 15.10 -21.35 7.68
N ALA A 41 15.79 -22.48 7.83
CA ALA A 41 15.55 -23.69 7.04
C ALA A 41 14.14 -24.27 7.25
N ASP A 42 13.59 -24.17 8.46
CA ASP A 42 12.25 -24.67 8.74
C ASP A 42 11.21 -23.80 8.03
N TYR A 43 11.37 -22.48 8.10
CA TYR A 43 10.48 -21.55 7.41
C TYR A 43 10.55 -21.69 5.89
N LEU A 44 11.75 -21.87 5.32
CA LEU A 44 11.94 -22.18 3.89
C LEU A 44 11.10 -23.38 3.46
N ASN A 45 11.19 -24.48 4.20
CA ASN A 45 10.44 -25.72 3.91
C ASN A 45 8.93 -25.51 4.02
N ILE A 46 8.47 -24.76 5.04
CA ILE A 46 7.05 -24.46 5.21
C ILE A 46 6.52 -23.68 4.01
N VAL A 47 7.19 -22.58 3.62
CA VAL A 47 6.74 -21.74 2.50
C VAL A 47 6.80 -22.54 1.19
N SER A 48 7.90 -23.28 0.96
CA SER A 48 8.06 -24.12 -0.23
C SER A 48 6.95 -25.16 -0.35
N ASN A 49 6.61 -25.85 0.75
CA ASN A 49 5.51 -26.81 0.75
C ASN A 49 4.18 -26.13 0.44
N GLU A 50 3.98 -24.90 0.89
CA GLU A 50 2.72 -24.19 0.63
C GLU A 50 2.59 -23.75 -0.84
N LEU A 51 3.70 -23.31 -1.45
CA LEU A 51 3.77 -23.03 -2.89
C LEU A 51 3.54 -24.26 -3.78
N LEU A 52 3.72 -25.47 -3.25
CA LEU A 52 3.44 -26.72 -3.98
C LEU A 52 1.96 -27.13 -3.90
N LYS A 53 1.17 -26.65 -2.94
CA LYS A 53 -0.24 -27.04 -2.78
C LYS A 53 -1.16 -26.35 -3.78
N CYS A 54 -0.86 -25.12 -4.15
CA CYS A 54 -1.64 -24.36 -5.11
C CYS A 54 -0.81 -23.26 -5.76
N ARG A 55 -1.35 -22.69 -6.85
CA ARG A 55 -0.65 -21.68 -7.63
C ARG A 55 -0.94 -20.28 -7.09
N TYR A 56 0.11 -19.56 -6.69
CA TYR A 56 0.06 -18.15 -6.30
C TYR A 56 0.58 -17.22 -7.40
N ASP A 57 0.07 -16.00 -7.47
CA ASP A 57 0.55 -14.95 -8.37
C ASP A 57 1.77 -14.22 -7.79
N CYS A 58 1.80 -14.05 -6.46
CA CYS A 58 2.92 -13.49 -5.71
C CYS A 58 2.88 -13.88 -4.23
N LEU A 59 4.01 -13.70 -3.55
CA LEU A 59 4.07 -13.58 -2.10
C LEU A 59 4.04 -12.10 -1.71
N PHE A 60 3.44 -11.78 -0.57
CA PHE A 60 3.39 -10.43 -0.02
C PHE A 60 3.82 -10.43 1.45
N SER A 61 4.61 -9.44 1.88
CA SER A 61 4.82 -9.17 3.31
C SER A 61 4.89 -7.67 3.61
N ILE A 62 4.51 -7.31 4.85
CA ILE A 62 4.95 -6.03 5.41
C ILE A 62 6.44 -6.11 5.69
N ASN A 63 7.16 -5.06 5.30
CA ASN A 63 8.61 -5.00 5.24
C ASN A 63 9.26 -6.11 4.39
N TYR A 64 10.50 -5.87 3.97
CA TYR A 64 11.27 -6.84 3.20
C TYR A 64 11.91 -7.90 4.10
N ILE A 65 11.72 -9.17 3.79
CA ILE A 65 12.26 -10.28 4.58
C ILE A 65 13.11 -11.15 3.65
N PRO A 66 14.45 -11.18 3.83
CA PRO A 66 15.37 -11.92 2.96
C PRO A 66 14.99 -13.38 2.76
N ILE A 67 14.55 -14.07 3.82
CA ILE A 67 14.20 -15.49 3.70
C ILE A 67 13.03 -15.74 2.74
N ILE A 68 12.07 -14.82 2.65
CA ILE A 68 10.97 -14.90 1.67
C ILE A 68 11.51 -14.71 0.25
N SER A 69 12.41 -13.74 0.04
CA SER A 69 13.08 -13.53 -1.25
C SER A 69 13.84 -14.78 -1.69
N ARG A 70 14.56 -15.44 -0.77
CA ARG A 70 15.31 -16.68 -1.05
C ARG A 70 14.36 -17.80 -1.53
N VAL A 71 13.21 -18.01 -0.90
CA VAL A 71 12.19 -18.98 -1.40
C VAL A 71 11.67 -18.56 -2.77
N CYS A 72 11.29 -17.28 -2.92
CA CYS A 72 10.68 -16.77 -4.13
C CYS A 72 11.59 -16.92 -5.35
N LYS A 73 12.90 -16.70 -5.16
CA LYS A 73 13.92 -16.90 -6.19
C LYS A 73 13.97 -18.36 -6.66
N VAL A 74 13.92 -19.33 -5.72
CA VAL A 74 13.94 -20.76 -6.05
C VAL A 74 12.68 -21.18 -6.80
N HIS A 75 11.52 -20.65 -6.41
CA HIS A 75 10.23 -20.97 -7.01
C HIS A 75 9.85 -20.09 -8.21
N HIS A 76 10.72 -19.16 -8.61
CA HIS A 76 10.48 -18.20 -9.70
C HIS A 76 9.15 -17.45 -9.56
N ILE A 77 8.78 -17.08 -8.34
CA ILE A 77 7.55 -16.34 -8.01
C ILE A 77 7.87 -14.92 -7.56
N LYS A 78 7.00 -13.97 -7.88
CA LYS A 78 7.18 -12.56 -7.49
C LYS A 78 7.03 -12.40 -5.98
N TYR A 79 7.90 -11.60 -5.39
CA TYR A 79 7.85 -11.20 -4.00
C TYR A 79 7.59 -9.71 -3.88
N ILE A 80 6.46 -9.33 -3.30
CA ILE A 80 6.09 -7.94 -3.03
C ILE A 80 6.34 -7.65 -1.55
N SER A 81 7.04 -6.56 -1.24
CA SER A 81 7.17 -6.06 0.12
C SER A 81 6.91 -4.57 0.20
N TRP A 82 6.21 -4.12 1.24
CA TRP A 82 5.96 -2.71 1.49
C TRP A 82 6.41 -2.34 2.91
N THR A 83 7.35 -1.40 3.04
CA THR A 83 7.88 -1.04 4.35
C THR A 83 7.01 -0.06 5.10
N VAL A 84 6.95 -0.26 6.41
CA VAL A 84 6.34 0.66 7.38
C VAL A 84 7.34 1.10 8.46
N ASP A 85 8.50 0.44 8.53
CA ASP A 85 9.59 0.76 9.45
C ASP A 85 10.75 1.40 8.68
N SER A 86 11.39 2.41 9.29
CA SER A 86 12.60 3.02 8.75
C SER A 86 13.61 3.44 9.84
N PRO A 87 14.91 3.11 9.65
CA PRO A 87 15.44 2.26 8.59
C PRO A 87 15.02 0.80 8.78
N TRP A 88 15.06 0.03 7.70
CA TRP A 88 14.82 -1.40 7.75
C TRP A 88 16.12 -2.17 7.47
N PHE A 89 16.73 -2.71 8.54
CA PHE A 89 18.07 -3.31 8.52
C PHE A 89 18.28 -4.34 7.39
N TYR A 90 17.26 -5.14 7.08
CA TYR A 90 17.38 -6.23 6.11
C TYR A 90 17.52 -5.77 4.65
N PHE A 91 17.35 -4.48 4.35
CA PHE A 91 17.70 -3.94 3.04
C PHE A 91 19.20 -4.01 2.72
N ASN A 92 20.04 -4.14 3.74
CA ASN A 92 21.47 -4.33 3.55
C ASN A 92 21.84 -5.74 3.05
N SER A 93 20.90 -6.69 3.03
CA SER A 93 21.13 -8.03 2.49
C SER A 93 21.31 -7.99 0.97
N GLU A 94 22.30 -8.72 0.44
CA GLU A 94 22.49 -8.90 -1.01
C GLU A 94 21.28 -9.51 -1.72
N THR A 95 20.41 -10.21 -0.98
CA THR A 95 19.15 -10.75 -1.52
C THR A 95 18.22 -9.66 -2.07
N ILE A 96 18.38 -8.40 -1.65
CA ILE A 96 17.55 -7.28 -2.11
C ILE A 96 17.56 -7.15 -3.65
N SER A 97 18.66 -7.52 -4.31
CA SER A 97 18.81 -7.45 -5.77
C SER A 97 18.29 -8.68 -6.52
N ASN A 98 17.65 -9.64 -5.83
CA ASN A 98 17.00 -10.76 -6.52
C ASN A 98 15.90 -10.22 -7.47
N ASP A 99 15.82 -10.80 -8.66
CA ASP A 99 14.90 -10.44 -9.74
C ASP A 99 13.43 -10.71 -9.42
N CYS A 100 13.15 -11.58 -8.45
CA CYS A 100 11.81 -11.81 -7.95
C CYS A 100 11.25 -10.65 -7.10
N ASN A 101 12.10 -9.76 -6.58
CA ASN A 101 11.72 -8.76 -5.60
C ASN A 101 11.08 -7.51 -6.23
N TYR A 102 9.96 -7.09 -5.67
CA TYR A 102 9.30 -5.81 -5.88
C TYR A 102 9.16 -5.14 -4.51
N ILE A 103 9.99 -4.12 -4.26
CA ILE A 103 10.15 -3.54 -2.92
C ILE A 103 9.64 -2.11 -2.96
N PHE A 104 8.72 -1.80 -2.06
CA PHE A 104 8.07 -0.52 -1.93
C PHE A 104 8.51 0.13 -0.61
N ILE A 105 9.20 1.26 -0.72
CA ILE A 105 9.81 1.98 0.41
C ILE A 105 9.04 3.28 0.64
N PHE A 106 8.51 3.48 1.85
CA PHE A 106 7.68 4.65 2.12
C PHE A 106 8.42 5.96 2.31
N GLU A 107 9.71 5.90 2.64
CA GLU A 107 10.56 7.06 2.89
C GLU A 107 11.47 7.34 1.69
N ARG A 108 11.54 8.60 1.27
CA ARG A 108 12.31 9.05 0.11
C ARG A 108 13.81 8.85 0.31
N GLN A 109 14.35 9.26 1.46
CA GLN A 109 15.79 9.15 1.73
C GLN A 109 16.26 7.69 1.74
N LEU A 110 15.50 6.80 2.39
CA LEU A 110 15.77 5.37 2.38
C LEU A 110 15.63 4.77 0.97
N TYR A 111 14.63 5.20 0.21
CA TYR A 111 14.49 4.82 -1.20
C TYR A 111 15.71 5.22 -2.04
N GLU A 112 16.17 6.47 -1.93
CA GLU A 112 17.32 6.97 -2.70
C GLU A 112 18.61 6.18 -2.38
N ARG A 113 18.76 5.73 -1.13
CA ARG A 113 19.87 4.88 -0.71
C ARG A 113 19.88 3.52 -1.41
N PHE A 114 18.72 2.88 -1.57
CA PHE A 114 18.62 1.50 -2.06
C PHE A 114 18.18 1.35 -3.52
N ARG A 115 17.58 2.37 -4.17
CA ARG A 115 17.06 2.30 -5.56
C ARG A 115 18.06 1.84 -6.61
N LYS A 116 19.36 2.02 -6.36
CA LYS A 116 20.43 1.61 -7.30
C LYS A 116 20.70 0.10 -7.26
N LYS A 117 20.21 -0.62 -6.25
CA LYS A 117 20.40 -2.07 -6.10
C LYS A 117 19.52 -2.89 -7.06
N SER A 118 18.37 -2.35 -7.47
CA SER A 118 17.45 -3.00 -8.40
C SER A 118 16.47 -1.99 -8.99
N THR A 119 16.08 -2.17 -10.25
CA THR A 119 15.06 -1.37 -10.93
C THR A 119 13.64 -1.62 -10.39
N GLN A 120 13.46 -2.66 -9.58
CA GLN A 120 12.19 -3.06 -8.97
C GLN A 120 12.05 -2.58 -7.51
N ILE A 121 12.86 -1.59 -7.12
CA ILE A 121 12.71 -0.85 -5.89
C ILE A 121 11.97 0.44 -6.22
N TYR A 122 10.91 0.72 -5.49
CA TYR A 122 9.98 1.82 -5.71
C TYR A 122 9.82 2.63 -4.44
N TYR A 123 9.64 3.93 -4.61
CA TYR A 123 9.13 4.77 -3.56
C TYR A 123 7.60 4.68 -3.51
N MET A 124 7.03 4.45 -2.34
CA MET A 124 5.58 4.30 -2.13
C MET A 124 5.17 4.77 -0.74
N PRO A 125 4.71 6.02 -0.61
CA PRO A 125 4.25 6.57 0.67
C PRO A 125 3.10 5.73 1.25
N LEU A 126 2.94 5.80 2.57
CA LEU A 126 1.93 5.01 3.29
C LEU A 126 0.49 5.41 2.94
N GLY A 127 -0.44 4.61 3.42
CA GLY A 127 -1.86 4.87 3.41
C GLY A 127 -2.51 4.25 4.64
N THR A 128 -3.84 4.32 4.75
CA THR A 128 -4.56 3.77 5.90
C THR A 128 -5.91 3.16 5.51
N ASN A 129 -6.53 2.38 6.40
CA ASN A 129 -7.81 1.71 6.17
C ASN A 129 -9.00 2.54 6.65
N VAL A 130 -9.28 3.65 5.95
CA VAL A 130 -10.36 4.59 6.30
C VAL A 130 -11.72 3.88 6.39
N LYS A 131 -12.00 2.93 5.50
CA LYS A 131 -13.25 2.15 5.51
C LYS A 131 -13.44 1.39 6.82
N TYR A 132 -12.39 0.75 7.33
CA TYR A 132 -12.44 0.09 8.63
C TYR A 132 -12.57 1.10 9.77
N TRP A 133 -11.82 2.21 9.75
CA TRP A 133 -11.92 3.24 10.79
C TRP A 133 -13.31 3.90 10.87
N ASP A 134 -13.97 4.13 9.74
CA ASP A 134 -15.34 4.67 9.66
C ASP A 134 -16.39 3.69 10.23
N SER A 135 -16.10 2.37 10.17
CA SER A 135 -16.98 1.33 10.70
C SER A 135 -16.99 1.28 12.23
N ILE A 136 -15.91 1.75 12.88
CA ILE A 136 -15.79 1.76 14.33
C ILE A 136 -16.68 2.87 14.90
N LYS A 137 -17.76 2.44 15.56
CA LYS A 137 -18.68 3.33 16.27
C LYS A 137 -18.21 3.55 17.71
N LEU A 138 -18.38 4.78 18.19
CA LEU A 138 -18.12 5.16 19.57
C LEU A 138 -19.37 4.95 20.41
N SER A 139 -19.27 4.13 21.47
CA SER A 139 -20.28 4.07 22.52
C SER A 139 -20.13 5.25 23.50
N GLU A 140 -21.13 5.48 24.36
CA GLU A 140 -21.01 6.46 25.45
C GLU A 140 -19.87 6.10 26.42
N GLU A 141 -19.66 4.81 26.67
CA GLU A 141 -18.54 4.31 27.49
C GLU A 141 -17.19 4.63 26.83
N ASP A 142 -17.07 4.44 25.51
CA ASP A 142 -15.86 4.79 24.76
C ASP A 142 -15.57 6.30 24.85
N ARG A 143 -16.60 7.14 24.71
CA ARG A 143 -16.46 8.60 24.85
C ARG A 143 -15.97 8.95 26.26
N LEU A 144 -16.54 8.36 27.30
CA LEU A 144 -16.10 8.61 28.67
C LEU A 144 -14.67 8.14 28.92
N ARG A 145 -14.28 6.98 28.38
CA ARG A 145 -12.97 6.35 28.60
C ARG A 145 -11.83 7.08 27.87
N PHE A 146 -12.07 7.55 26.66
CA PHE A 146 -11.03 8.03 25.74
C PHE A 146 -11.02 9.56 25.53
N SER A 147 -11.98 10.31 26.08
CA SER A 147 -12.00 11.78 25.93
C SER A 147 -10.89 12.47 26.74
N THR A 148 -9.99 13.15 26.03
CA THR A 148 -8.90 13.94 26.61
C THR A 148 -8.60 15.16 25.75
N ASP A 149 -7.87 16.14 26.31
CA ASP A 149 -7.46 17.31 25.54
C ASP A 149 -6.31 16.95 24.59
N VAL A 150 -5.32 16.20 25.09
CA VAL A 150 -4.16 15.78 24.29
C VAL A 150 -3.87 14.31 24.53
N SER A 151 -3.57 13.55 23.47
CA SER A 151 -3.14 12.16 23.61
C SER A 151 -1.90 11.84 22.79
N PHE A 152 -1.17 10.82 23.26
CA PHE A 152 -0.14 10.14 22.47
C PHE A 152 -0.29 8.62 22.62
N VAL A 153 -0.15 7.90 21.51
CA VAL A 153 -0.19 6.43 21.46
C VAL A 153 1.13 5.91 20.88
N GLY A 154 1.96 5.29 21.71
CA GLY A 154 3.23 4.71 21.29
C GLY A 154 4.23 4.43 22.42
N SER A 155 5.26 3.64 22.11
CA SER A 155 6.43 3.40 22.98
C SER A 155 7.22 4.70 23.22
N LEU A 156 7.95 4.77 24.32
CA LEU A 156 8.90 5.84 24.64
C LEU A 156 10.35 5.48 24.28
N TYR A 157 10.58 4.38 23.57
CA TYR A 157 11.84 3.94 22.96
C TYR A 157 12.92 3.42 23.91
N GLU A 158 12.69 3.40 25.22
CA GLU A 158 13.63 2.88 26.21
C GLU A 158 13.88 1.37 26.06
N ASP A 159 12.93 0.63 25.47
CA ASP A 159 13.02 -0.81 25.20
C ASP A 159 13.50 -1.14 23.78
N LYS A 160 13.86 -0.12 22.99
CA LYS A 160 14.17 -0.28 21.54
C LYS A 160 15.65 -0.19 21.20
N HIS A 161 16.53 0.05 22.17
CA HIS A 161 17.97 0.10 21.98
C HIS A 161 18.73 -0.46 23.18
N ASP A 162 20.01 -0.74 22.97
CA ASP A 162 20.92 -1.21 24.01
C ASP A 162 22.00 -0.19 24.40
N PHE A 163 21.89 1.08 23.94
CA PHE A 163 22.90 2.12 24.21
C PHE A 163 23.28 2.23 25.69
N ASP A 164 22.30 2.28 26.61
CA ASP A 164 22.57 2.39 28.05
C ASP A 164 23.15 1.11 28.67
N LYS A 165 23.03 -0.02 27.98
CA LYS A 165 23.56 -1.32 28.43
C LYS A 165 25.02 -1.53 28.00
N VAL A 166 25.52 -0.74 27.05
CA VAL A 166 26.93 -0.81 26.63
C VAL A 166 27.79 -0.05 27.64
N GLU A 167 28.75 -0.76 28.23
CA GLU A 167 29.79 -0.16 29.06
C GLU A 167 30.82 0.55 28.18
N ILE A 168 30.85 1.88 28.23
CA ILE A 168 31.76 2.75 27.47
C ILE A 168 32.47 3.74 28.40
N PRO A 169 33.67 4.25 28.05
CA PRO A 169 34.37 5.25 28.84
C PRO A 169 33.55 6.53 29.07
N ASP A 170 33.72 7.18 30.22
CA ASP A 170 32.97 8.38 30.62
C ASP A 170 33.04 9.50 29.58
N TYR A 171 34.21 9.69 28.96
CA TYR A 171 34.39 10.67 27.90
C TYR A 171 33.51 10.36 26.69
N LEU A 172 33.53 9.11 26.21
CA LEU A 172 32.73 8.68 25.06
C LEU A 172 31.24 8.76 25.36
N ARG A 173 30.83 8.43 26.59
CA ARG A 173 29.45 8.61 27.07
C ARG A 173 29.02 10.07 27.00
N GLY A 174 29.79 10.97 27.60
CA GLY A 174 29.50 12.41 27.56
C GLY A 174 29.51 13.00 26.15
N TYR A 175 30.39 12.49 25.26
CA TYR A 175 30.41 12.84 23.84
C TYR A 175 29.10 12.51 23.15
N PHE A 176 28.64 11.26 23.26
CA PHE A 176 27.37 10.85 22.65
C PHE A 176 26.17 11.55 23.28
N GLU A 177 26.13 11.67 24.61
CA GLU A 177 25.03 12.35 25.32
C GLU A 177 24.92 13.82 24.90
N GLY A 178 26.04 14.53 24.76
CA GLY A 178 26.05 15.91 24.26
C GLY A 178 25.52 16.05 22.82
N ILE A 179 25.87 15.12 21.94
CA ILE A 179 25.37 15.10 20.55
C ILE A 179 23.89 14.74 20.49
N ILE A 180 23.47 13.71 21.23
CA ILE A 180 22.07 13.29 21.36
C ILE A 180 21.24 14.49 21.83
N GLU A 181 21.73 15.18 22.86
CA GLU A 181 21.10 16.36 23.42
C GLU A 181 20.90 17.46 22.37
N ALA A 182 21.95 17.79 21.63
CA ALA A 182 21.87 18.75 20.53
C ALA A 182 20.86 18.30 19.46
N GLN A 183 20.88 17.02 19.06
CA GLN A 183 20.00 16.48 18.03
C GLN A 183 18.52 16.53 18.42
N THR A 184 18.19 16.40 19.71
CA THR A 184 16.79 16.50 20.18
C THR A 184 16.17 17.88 19.95
N ASN A 185 16.99 18.92 19.75
CA ASN A 185 16.53 20.29 19.48
C ASN A 185 16.38 20.59 17.98
N VAL A 186 16.77 19.67 17.09
CA VAL A 186 16.71 19.86 15.63
C VAL A 186 15.68 18.91 15.02
N TYR A 187 14.74 19.48 14.28
CA TYR A 187 13.67 18.77 13.56
C TYR A 187 13.90 18.89 12.05
N GLY A 188 13.52 17.87 11.28
CA GLY A 188 13.72 17.84 9.83
C GLY A 188 15.14 17.57 9.34
N TYR A 189 16.12 17.43 10.24
CA TYR A 189 17.49 17.07 9.88
C TYR A 189 18.13 16.19 10.95
N ASN A 190 18.72 15.07 10.51
CA ASN A 190 19.47 14.13 11.36
C ASN A 190 20.96 14.30 11.07
N PHE A 191 21.65 15.12 11.88
CA PHE A 191 23.06 15.44 11.70
C PHE A 191 23.99 14.46 12.41
N LEU A 192 23.47 13.41 13.04
CA LEU A 192 24.28 12.42 13.78
C LEU A 192 25.39 11.83 12.90
N ASN A 193 25.10 11.57 11.63
CA ASN A 193 26.06 11.05 10.66
C ASN A 193 27.21 12.02 10.36
N ASP A 194 26.97 13.32 10.43
CA ASP A 194 27.93 14.35 10.04
C ASP A 194 28.86 14.74 11.20
N VAL A 195 28.39 14.59 12.44
CA VAL A 195 29.13 15.03 13.62
C VAL A 195 29.81 13.89 14.40
N ILE A 196 29.34 12.65 14.25
CA ILE A 196 29.95 11.50 14.94
C ILE A 196 31.17 10.99 14.15
N THR A 197 32.34 11.08 14.78
CA THR A 197 33.63 10.73 14.15
C THR A 197 33.81 9.23 13.96
N ASP A 198 34.68 8.85 13.02
CA ASP A 198 35.09 7.45 12.79
C ASP A 198 35.70 6.82 14.04
N GLU A 199 36.47 7.59 14.80
CA GLU A 199 37.12 7.15 16.03
C GLU A 199 36.07 6.80 17.09
N ALA A 200 35.06 7.65 17.29
CA ALA A 200 34.00 7.41 18.26
C ALA A 200 33.14 6.18 17.89
N VAL A 201 32.86 5.99 16.59
CA VAL A 201 32.17 4.78 16.10
C VAL A 201 32.98 3.54 16.43
N LYS A 202 34.27 3.52 16.08
CA LYS A 202 35.14 2.35 16.32
C LYS A 202 35.30 2.03 17.80
N GLU A 203 35.48 3.05 18.63
CA GLU A 203 35.59 2.88 20.07
C GLU A 203 34.29 2.28 20.65
N PHE A 204 33.13 2.85 20.28
CA PHE A 204 31.83 2.31 20.69
C PHE A 204 31.62 0.86 20.23
N SER A 205 31.91 0.56 18.97
CA SER A 205 31.78 -0.79 18.41
C SER A 205 32.66 -1.80 19.14
N SER A 206 33.87 -1.40 19.58
CA SER A 206 34.76 -2.26 20.37
C SER A 206 34.18 -2.60 21.75
N CYS A 207 33.49 -1.64 22.38
CA CYS A 207 32.83 -1.84 23.67
C CYS A 207 31.54 -2.67 23.55
N ALA A 208 30.79 -2.50 22.47
CA ALA A 208 29.52 -3.19 22.24
C ALA A 208 29.67 -4.68 21.89
N GLY A 209 30.90 -5.15 21.60
CA GLY A 209 31.21 -6.58 21.47
C GLY A 209 30.50 -7.28 20.32
N TRP A 210 30.53 -6.68 19.12
CA TRP A 210 29.75 -7.19 17.99
C TRP A 210 30.28 -8.51 17.41
N ASN A 211 29.35 -9.40 17.05
CA ASN A 211 29.63 -10.49 16.13
C ASN A 211 29.74 -9.93 14.71
N THR A 212 30.69 -10.45 13.93
CA THR A 212 30.80 -10.14 12.50
C THR A 212 29.48 -10.42 11.81
N LEU A 213 28.96 -9.43 11.08
CA LEU A 213 27.81 -9.59 10.23
C LEU A 213 28.08 -10.68 9.18
N GLY A 214 27.04 -11.42 8.80
CA GLY A 214 27.14 -12.42 7.74
C GLY A 214 27.70 -11.79 6.46
N ARG A 215 28.43 -12.59 5.67
CA ARG A 215 29.09 -12.13 4.43
C ARG A 215 28.14 -11.47 3.41
N ASP A 216 26.84 -11.74 3.50
CA ASP A 216 25.79 -11.27 2.60
C ASP A 216 25.22 -9.88 2.96
N TYR A 217 25.80 -9.14 3.93
CA TYR A 217 25.27 -7.84 4.36
C TYR A 217 26.23 -6.69 4.03
N GLN A 218 25.71 -5.67 3.36
CA GLN A 218 26.43 -4.44 3.00
C GLN A 218 26.00 -3.28 3.90
N VAL A 219 26.45 -3.30 5.15
CA VAL A 219 26.19 -2.26 6.15
C VAL A 219 27.48 -1.91 6.87
N THR A 220 27.67 -0.64 7.19
CA THR A 220 28.85 -0.16 7.91
C THR A 220 28.63 -0.18 9.42
N GLU A 221 29.73 -0.24 10.18
CA GLU A 221 29.67 -0.12 11.64
C GLU A 221 28.98 1.17 12.07
N ARG A 222 29.30 2.27 11.38
CA ARG A 222 28.66 3.56 11.57
C ARG A 222 27.15 3.49 11.45
N GLU A 223 26.63 2.91 10.37
CA GLU A 223 25.19 2.81 10.16
C GLU A 223 24.52 2.08 11.32
N ILE A 224 25.11 0.98 11.81
CA ILE A 224 24.58 0.25 12.97
C ILE A 224 24.61 1.11 14.23
N VAL A 225 25.74 1.74 14.57
CA VAL A 225 25.83 2.62 15.75
C VAL A 225 24.77 3.70 15.69
N LEU A 226 24.66 4.38 14.54
CA LEU A 226 23.78 5.52 14.38
C LEU A 226 22.31 5.14 14.39
N THR A 227 21.91 4.04 13.75
CA THR A 227 20.48 3.69 13.61
C THR A 227 19.97 2.80 14.73
N GLU A 228 20.78 1.84 15.22
CA GLU A 228 20.33 0.86 16.21
C GLU A 228 20.54 1.31 17.65
N PHE A 229 21.49 2.23 17.89
CA PHE A 229 21.82 2.73 19.23
C PHE A 229 21.52 4.21 19.38
N ILE A 230 22.31 5.09 18.75
CA ILE A 230 22.30 6.53 19.03
C ILE A 230 20.99 7.19 18.58
N GLY A 231 20.51 6.89 17.37
CA GLY A 231 19.28 7.47 16.83
C GLY A 231 18.03 7.05 17.62
N LYS A 232 17.99 5.80 18.11
CA LYS A 232 16.91 5.33 18.99
C LYS A 232 17.00 5.95 20.38
N LYS A 233 18.22 6.15 20.91
CA LYS A 233 18.41 6.88 22.17
C LYS A 233 17.96 8.34 22.05
N CYS A 234 18.20 8.99 20.91
CA CYS A 234 17.63 10.32 20.62
C CYS A 234 16.11 10.32 20.70
N ALA A 235 15.45 9.29 20.14
CA ALA A 235 14.01 9.15 20.21
C ALA A 235 13.50 8.99 21.65
N GLU A 236 14.20 8.23 22.50
CA GLU A 236 13.86 8.10 23.92
C GLU A 236 13.96 9.46 24.64
N VAL A 237 15.10 10.13 24.55
CA VAL A 237 15.36 11.42 25.21
C VAL A 237 14.32 12.47 24.79
N GLU A 238 14.05 12.58 23.49
CA GLU A 238 13.05 13.52 22.96
C GLU A 238 11.65 13.18 23.48
N ARG A 239 11.21 11.91 23.39
CA ARG A 239 9.87 11.51 23.83
C ARG A 239 9.67 11.72 25.32
N HIS A 240 10.66 11.40 26.15
CA HIS A 240 10.61 11.63 27.59
C HIS A 240 10.38 13.10 27.93
N ARG A 241 11.05 14.01 27.21
CA ARG A 241 10.91 15.46 27.39
C ARG A 241 9.56 15.96 26.93
N VAL A 242 9.14 15.60 25.72
CA VAL A 242 7.85 16.00 25.16
C VAL A 242 6.74 15.53 26.08
N VAL A 243 6.69 14.23 26.40
CA VAL A 243 5.68 13.64 27.29
C VAL A 243 5.65 14.31 28.65
N SER A 244 6.81 14.50 29.30
CA SER A 244 6.88 15.16 30.60
C SER A 244 6.39 16.61 30.54
N LYS A 245 6.73 17.34 29.47
CA LYS A 245 6.29 18.71 29.25
C LYS A 245 4.78 18.77 29.00
N LEU A 246 4.23 17.90 28.16
CA LEU A 246 2.80 17.87 27.86
C LEU A 246 1.98 17.50 29.10
N ALA A 247 2.40 16.45 29.81
CA ALA A 247 1.76 16.00 31.05
C ALA A 247 1.74 17.09 32.16
N LYS A 248 2.78 17.93 32.22
CA LYS A 248 2.85 19.03 33.19
C LYS A 248 1.93 20.20 32.83
N ASN A 249 1.65 20.43 31.55
CA ASN A 249 0.97 21.66 31.07
C ASN A 249 -0.48 21.43 30.62
N PHE A 250 -0.88 20.20 30.31
CA PHE A 250 -2.18 19.89 29.73
C PHE A 250 -2.81 18.64 30.34
N LYS A 251 -4.14 18.49 30.17
CA LYS A 251 -4.81 17.21 30.38
C LYS A 251 -4.38 16.24 29.27
N PHE A 252 -3.35 15.47 29.58
CA PHE A 252 -2.65 14.61 28.62
C PHE A 252 -2.75 13.14 29.03
N ASP A 253 -3.28 12.31 28.12
CA ASP A 253 -3.34 10.86 28.31
C ASP A 253 -2.29 10.16 27.43
N LEU A 254 -1.47 9.32 28.05
CA LEU A 254 -0.45 8.53 27.37
C LEU A 254 -0.88 7.07 27.30
N TYR A 255 -0.93 6.50 26.09
CA TYR A 255 -1.18 5.08 25.87
C TYR A 255 0.13 4.41 25.45
N THR A 256 0.72 3.64 26.36
CA THR A 256 2.03 3.04 26.16
C THR A 256 2.22 1.75 26.96
N LEU A 257 3.15 0.92 26.50
CA LEU A 257 3.72 -0.21 27.25
C LEU A 257 5.03 0.16 27.97
N SER A 258 5.52 1.37 27.74
CA SER A 258 6.74 1.91 28.33
C SER A 258 6.62 2.17 29.84
N ASP A 259 7.76 2.12 30.53
CA ASP A 259 7.84 2.45 31.95
C ASP A 259 7.79 3.98 32.15
N THR A 260 6.79 4.44 32.89
CA THR A 260 6.56 5.87 33.17
C THR A 260 6.73 6.21 34.64
N LYS A 261 7.28 5.32 35.48
CA LYS A 261 7.42 5.56 36.94
C LYS A 261 8.22 6.82 37.29
N SER A 262 9.17 7.19 36.44
CA SER A 262 10.01 8.39 36.60
C SER A 262 9.30 9.69 36.20
N MET A 263 8.07 9.63 35.67
CA MET A 263 7.34 10.78 35.12
C MET A 263 6.07 11.10 35.93
N PRO A 264 6.17 11.90 37.02
CA PRO A 264 5.11 12.01 38.03
C PRO A 264 3.80 12.64 37.56
N TYR A 265 3.81 13.42 36.47
CA TYR A 265 2.61 14.07 35.92
C TYR A 265 1.90 13.26 34.84
N VAL A 266 2.50 12.16 34.37
CA VAL A 266 1.99 11.39 33.24
C VAL A 266 0.80 10.55 33.65
N ASN A 267 -0.34 10.79 33.00
CA ASN A 267 -1.49 9.90 33.08
C ASN A 267 -1.30 8.72 32.11
N ASN A 268 -0.61 7.68 32.58
CA ASN A 268 -0.40 6.46 31.79
C ASN A 268 -1.68 5.59 31.81
N LYS A 269 -2.27 5.41 30.63
CA LYS A 269 -3.50 4.65 30.39
C LYS A 269 -3.25 3.18 30.05
N GLY A 270 -1.99 2.76 30.03
CA GLY A 270 -1.57 1.41 29.65
C GLY A 270 -1.60 1.19 28.12
N PRO A 271 -1.60 -0.08 27.68
CA PRO A 271 -1.64 -0.40 26.25
C PRO A 271 -2.96 0.01 25.60
N ALA A 272 -2.90 0.27 24.29
CA ALA A 272 -4.07 0.43 23.44
C ALA A 272 -3.99 -0.59 22.29
N ASP A 273 -5.06 -1.35 22.08
CA ASP A 273 -5.16 -2.21 20.90
C ASP A 273 -5.19 -1.35 19.62
N SER A 274 -4.29 -1.63 18.68
CA SER A 274 -4.13 -0.83 17.47
C SER A 274 -5.35 -0.83 16.54
N ARG A 275 -6.20 -1.86 16.59
CA ARG A 275 -7.37 -2.00 15.71
C ARG A 275 -8.69 -1.66 16.39
N ILE A 276 -8.72 -1.68 17.73
CA ILE A 276 -9.94 -1.45 18.52
C ILE A 276 -9.87 -0.15 19.30
N ASP A 277 -8.83 0.05 20.13
CA ASP A 277 -8.75 1.20 21.04
C ASP A 277 -8.15 2.43 20.37
N MET A 278 -7.06 2.26 19.63
CA MET A 278 -6.34 3.36 18.94
C MET A 278 -7.25 4.24 18.06
N PRO A 279 -8.09 3.70 17.15
CA PRO A 279 -9.01 4.54 16.38
C PRO A 279 -10.06 5.26 17.23
N LYS A 280 -10.46 4.70 18.38
CA LYS A 280 -11.38 5.38 19.31
C LYS A 280 -10.68 6.52 20.04
N ILE A 281 -9.43 6.31 20.48
CA ILE A 281 -8.57 7.36 21.06
C ILE A 281 -8.42 8.52 20.07
N PHE A 282 -8.13 8.22 18.81
CA PHE A 282 -7.95 9.26 17.78
C PHE A 282 -9.21 10.10 17.54
N LYS A 283 -10.39 9.46 17.59
CA LYS A 283 -11.69 10.13 17.45
C LYS A 283 -12.10 10.94 18.69
N CYS A 284 -11.72 10.49 19.89
CA CYS A 284 -12.14 11.11 21.16
C CYS A 284 -11.15 12.18 21.67
N SER A 285 -9.89 12.14 21.25
CA SER A 285 -8.90 13.14 21.65
C SER A 285 -9.13 14.45 20.91
N LYS A 286 -9.06 15.59 21.60
CA LYS A 286 -9.09 16.88 20.90
C LYS A 286 -7.84 17.07 20.03
N ILE A 287 -6.68 16.69 20.55
CA ILE A 287 -5.41 16.78 19.84
C ILE A 287 -4.67 15.44 19.97
N ASN A 288 -4.25 14.87 18.84
CA ASN A 288 -3.41 13.68 18.80
C ASN A 288 -1.99 14.10 18.40
N ILE A 289 -1.00 13.67 19.19
CA ILE A 289 0.41 13.98 18.92
C ILE A 289 1.03 12.87 18.08
N ASN A 290 1.82 13.24 17.08
CA ASN A 290 2.78 12.34 16.44
C ASN A 290 4.22 12.85 16.66
N MET A 291 5.09 11.95 17.08
CA MET A 291 6.52 12.19 17.29
C MET A 291 7.33 11.22 16.41
N THR A 292 7.58 11.62 15.17
CA THR A 292 8.46 10.90 14.23
C THR A 292 9.88 10.89 14.77
N ILE A 293 10.47 9.70 14.87
CA ILE A 293 11.84 9.49 15.36
C ILE A 293 12.87 9.98 14.34
N LYS A 294 14.08 10.32 14.79
CA LYS A 294 15.15 10.85 13.92
C LYS A 294 15.65 9.87 12.85
N THR A 295 15.44 8.57 13.06
CA THR A 295 15.85 7.53 12.10
C THR A 295 14.89 7.42 10.92
N ILE A 296 13.71 8.05 10.99
CA ILE A 296 12.89 8.36 9.82
C ILE A 296 13.30 9.77 9.41
N GLU A 297 14.13 9.89 8.37
CA GLU A 297 14.79 11.15 8.01
C GLU A 297 13.84 12.10 7.26
N THR A 298 13.04 11.56 6.35
CA THR A 298 12.14 12.37 5.51
C THR A 298 10.67 11.94 5.52
N GLY A 299 10.40 10.68 5.88
CA GLY A 299 9.12 10.02 5.67
C GLY A 299 8.00 10.43 6.63
N ILE A 300 6.76 10.29 6.17
CA ILE A 300 5.56 10.46 7.00
C ILE A 300 5.18 9.10 7.61
N PRO A 301 5.21 8.93 8.95
CA PRO A 301 4.89 7.64 9.56
C PRO A 301 3.40 7.33 9.49
N LEU A 302 3.06 6.04 9.57
CA LEU A 302 1.68 5.54 9.48
C LEU A 302 0.71 6.26 10.41
N ARG A 303 1.14 6.60 11.63
CA ARG A 303 0.32 7.27 12.64
C ARG A 303 -0.34 8.56 12.14
N VAL A 304 0.36 9.33 11.30
CA VAL A 304 -0.20 10.57 10.73
C VAL A 304 -1.41 10.24 9.83
N TYR A 305 -1.26 9.22 8.98
CA TYR A 305 -2.35 8.73 8.13
C TYR A 305 -3.49 8.14 8.98
N ASP A 306 -3.21 7.33 9.99
CA ASP A 306 -4.24 6.70 10.83
C ASP A 306 -5.05 7.74 11.63
N ILE A 307 -4.40 8.74 12.22
CA ILE A 307 -5.10 9.80 12.96
C ILE A 307 -6.04 10.55 12.03
N MET A 308 -5.54 11.02 10.88
CA MET A 308 -6.36 11.74 9.90
C MET A 308 -7.47 10.85 9.32
N GLY A 309 -7.16 9.58 9.00
CA GLY A 309 -8.12 8.59 8.51
C GLY A 309 -9.21 8.24 9.54
N CYS A 310 -8.98 8.47 10.83
CA CYS A 310 -9.99 8.38 11.88
C CYS A 310 -10.81 9.66 12.06
N GLY A 311 -10.47 10.76 11.38
CA GLY A 311 -11.07 12.08 11.61
C GLY A 311 -10.46 12.85 12.78
N GLY A 312 -9.33 12.40 13.32
CA GLY A 312 -8.63 13.04 14.42
C GLY A 312 -7.82 14.24 13.97
N PHE A 313 -7.75 15.26 14.82
CA PHE A 313 -6.81 16.37 14.63
C PHE A 313 -5.40 15.94 15.04
N VAL A 314 -4.41 16.13 14.17
CA VAL A 314 -3.01 15.74 14.41
C VAL A 314 -2.09 16.96 14.47
N ILE A 315 -1.23 16.97 15.48
CA ILE A 315 -0.03 17.81 15.52
C ILE A 315 1.19 16.88 15.40
N THR A 316 2.03 17.08 14.38
CA THR A 316 3.22 16.25 14.10
C THR A 316 4.48 17.09 14.04
N ASN A 317 5.65 16.53 14.38
CA ASN A 317 6.90 17.21 14.09
C ASN A 317 7.13 17.32 12.58
N TYR A 318 7.91 18.33 12.19
CA TYR A 318 8.28 18.54 10.81
C TYR A 318 9.03 17.33 10.21
N GLN A 319 8.62 16.99 8.99
CA GLN A 319 9.22 16.00 8.09
C GLN A 319 9.17 16.60 6.68
N SER A 320 10.24 16.46 5.91
CA SER A 320 10.36 17.14 4.61
C SER A 320 9.32 16.70 3.59
N GLU A 321 8.88 15.43 3.64
CA GLU A 321 7.87 14.91 2.73
C GLU A 321 6.45 15.42 3.05
N ILE A 322 6.20 16.07 4.19
CA ILE A 322 4.85 16.58 4.55
C ILE A 322 4.30 17.48 3.45
N ASN A 323 5.11 18.43 2.96
CA ASN A 323 4.69 19.41 1.97
C ASN A 323 4.45 18.81 0.58
N GLU A 324 4.86 17.55 0.33
CA GLU A 324 4.57 16.84 -0.92
C GLU A 324 3.13 16.27 -0.94
N TYR A 325 2.54 16.01 0.23
CA TYR A 325 1.26 15.32 0.36
C TYR A 325 0.18 16.15 1.06
N PHE A 326 0.58 16.98 2.02
CA PHE A 326 -0.31 17.72 2.89
C PHE A 326 0.09 19.20 2.93
N ILE A 327 -0.90 20.05 3.22
CA ILE A 327 -0.72 21.48 3.39
C ILE A 327 -0.77 21.76 4.91
N PRO A 328 0.35 22.19 5.53
CA PRO A 328 0.36 22.59 6.93
C PRO A 328 -0.70 23.65 7.24
N ASP A 329 -1.29 23.55 8.44
CA ASP A 329 -2.38 24.39 8.95
C ASP A 329 -3.69 24.34 8.12
N VAL A 330 -3.76 23.46 7.11
CA VAL A 330 -4.98 23.17 6.34
C VAL A 330 -5.42 21.73 6.51
N ASP A 331 -4.51 20.78 6.32
CA ASP A 331 -4.79 19.33 6.43
C ASP A 331 -4.34 18.75 7.78
N LEU A 332 -3.25 19.28 8.33
CA LEU A 332 -2.61 18.88 9.58
C LEU A 332 -1.81 20.05 10.15
N VAL A 333 -1.37 19.93 11.41
CA VAL A 333 -0.51 20.95 12.04
C VAL A 333 0.89 20.39 12.24
N VAL A 334 1.90 21.18 11.90
CA VAL A 334 3.31 20.83 12.06
C VAL A 334 3.91 21.63 13.22
N TYR A 335 4.78 21.04 14.03
CA TYR A 335 5.62 21.78 14.97
C TYR A 335 7.11 21.61 14.67
N GLU A 336 7.89 22.65 15.02
CA GLU A 336 9.33 22.71 14.73
C GLU A 336 10.20 22.80 15.99
N SER A 337 9.57 22.92 17.17
CA SER A 337 10.24 22.87 18.47
C SER A 337 9.28 22.43 19.57
N LEU A 338 9.81 22.10 20.77
CA LEU A 338 8.98 21.77 21.92
C LEU A 338 8.14 22.97 22.38
N GLU A 339 8.72 24.17 22.31
CA GLU A 339 8.03 25.42 22.64
C GLU A 339 6.89 25.71 21.65
N ASP A 340 7.14 25.52 20.36
CA ASP A 340 6.13 25.66 19.31
C ASP A 340 5.00 24.63 19.48
N LEU A 341 5.34 23.38 19.82
CA LEU A 341 4.35 22.35 20.15
C LEU A 341 3.44 22.78 21.31
N VAL A 342 4.01 23.25 22.41
CA VAL A 342 3.25 23.72 23.59
C VAL A 342 2.38 24.93 23.23
N TYR A 343 2.90 25.86 22.43
CA TYR A 343 2.14 27.01 21.94
C TYR A 343 0.95 26.56 21.08
N LYS A 344 1.16 25.71 20.07
CA LYS A 344 0.13 25.21 19.17
C LYS A 344 -0.94 24.40 19.89
N ILE A 345 -0.57 23.56 20.87
CA ILE A 345 -1.55 22.86 21.71
C ILE A 345 -2.42 23.89 22.45
N SER A 346 -1.81 24.87 23.11
CA SER A 346 -2.55 25.91 23.84
C SER A 346 -3.49 26.69 22.93
N TYR A 347 -3.04 27.02 21.71
CA TYR A 347 -3.82 27.71 20.70
C TYR A 347 -5.02 26.88 20.25
N TYR A 348 -4.80 25.66 19.73
CA TYR A 348 -5.87 24.84 19.15
C TYR A 348 -6.86 24.28 20.17
N LEU A 349 -6.51 24.24 21.46
CA LEU A 349 -7.47 23.97 22.54
C LEU A 349 -8.48 25.12 22.75
N GLN A 350 -8.13 26.35 22.37
CA GLN A 350 -9.00 27.53 22.44
C GLN A 350 -9.73 27.83 21.11
N HIS A 351 -9.28 27.22 20.00
CA HIS A 351 -9.80 27.46 18.64
C HIS A 351 -10.46 26.19 18.08
N GLU A 352 -11.59 25.80 18.69
CA GLU A 352 -12.25 24.52 18.39
C GLU A 352 -12.72 24.38 16.93
N GLU A 353 -13.31 25.42 16.36
CA GLU A 353 -13.86 25.37 15.00
C GLU A 353 -12.76 25.25 13.95
N GLU A 354 -11.65 25.97 14.13
CA GLU A 354 -10.47 25.86 13.27
C GLU A 354 -9.84 24.47 13.37
N ARG A 355 -9.65 23.97 14.60
CA ARG A 355 -9.14 22.62 14.85
C ARG A 355 -9.98 21.54 14.15
N LYS A 356 -11.31 21.62 14.27
CA LYS A 356 -12.23 20.68 13.60
C LYS A 356 -12.16 20.79 12.08
N LYS A 357 -12.05 22.01 11.54
CA LYS A 357 -11.93 22.23 10.10
C LYS A 357 -10.67 21.60 9.53
N ILE A 358 -9.52 21.77 10.20
CA ILE A 358 -8.25 21.15 9.80
C ILE A 358 -8.37 19.62 9.84
N ALA A 359 -8.91 19.06 10.93
CA ALA A 359 -9.10 17.60 11.05
C ALA A 359 -10.00 17.03 9.94
N GLN A 360 -11.08 17.74 9.59
CA GLN A 360 -11.98 17.35 8.50
C GLN A 360 -11.28 17.39 7.15
N ASN A 361 -10.51 18.43 6.85
CA ASN A 361 -9.73 18.52 5.61
C ASN A 361 -8.72 17.36 5.49
N GLY A 362 -7.94 17.11 6.55
CA GLY A 362 -6.99 16.00 6.59
C GLY A 362 -7.66 14.64 6.37
N TYR A 363 -8.81 14.41 7.02
CA TYR A 363 -9.62 13.21 6.82
C TYR A 363 -10.09 13.06 5.38
N HIS A 364 -10.67 14.11 4.80
CA HIS A 364 -11.16 14.08 3.42
C HIS A 364 -10.03 13.77 2.44
N LYS A 365 -8.88 14.44 2.59
CA LYS A 365 -7.71 14.20 1.74
C LYS A 365 -7.18 12.77 1.88
N VAL A 366 -7.07 12.23 3.09
CA VAL A 366 -6.63 10.84 3.30
C VAL A 366 -7.62 9.84 2.71
N LYS A 367 -8.92 10.05 2.93
CA LYS A 367 -9.99 9.22 2.38
C LYS A 367 -10.02 9.23 0.85
N GLU A 368 -9.74 10.38 0.26
CA GLU A 368 -9.74 10.53 -1.19
C GLU A 368 -8.44 10.02 -1.82
N LEU A 369 -7.28 10.20 -1.22
CA LEU A 369 -5.99 10.01 -1.93
C LEU A 369 -5.10 8.92 -1.33
N TYR A 370 -5.22 8.62 -0.03
CA TYR A 370 -4.20 7.90 0.74
C TYR A 370 -4.77 6.70 1.50
N THR A 371 -5.74 6.00 0.91
CA THR A 371 -6.23 4.73 1.45
C THR A 371 -5.32 3.56 1.07
N TYR A 372 -5.38 2.46 1.82
CA TYR A 372 -4.65 1.24 1.45
C TYR A 372 -5.05 0.71 0.09
N GLU A 373 -6.33 0.77 -0.30
CA GLU A 373 -6.78 0.31 -1.62
C GLU A 373 -6.06 1.06 -2.75
N LYS A 374 -5.95 2.39 -2.65
CA LYS A 374 -5.23 3.21 -3.65
C LYS A 374 -3.74 2.89 -3.69
N ARG A 375 -3.10 2.71 -2.54
CA ARG A 375 -1.67 2.33 -2.47
C ARG A 375 -1.41 0.94 -3.03
N LEU A 376 -2.25 -0.02 -2.67
CA LEU A 376 -2.15 -1.40 -3.15
C LEU A 376 -2.40 -1.48 -4.66
N GLU A 377 -3.33 -0.70 -5.19
CA GLU A 377 -3.53 -0.58 -6.63
C GLU A 377 -2.26 -0.06 -7.33
N GLN A 378 -1.64 1.00 -6.82
CA GLN A 378 -0.38 1.53 -7.36
C GLN A 378 0.78 0.52 -7.27
N ILE A 379 0.85 -0.24 -6.17
CA ILE A 379 1.82 -1.33 -5.96
C ILE A 379 1.63 -2.42 -7.03
N ILE A 380 0.40 -2.88 -7.21
CA ILE A 380 0.05 -3.92 -8.19
C ILE A 380 0.35 -3.43 -9.61
N GLN A 381 -0.09 -2.22 -9.97
CA GLN A 381 0.23 -1.61 -11.26
C GLN A 381 1.75 -1.53 -11.47
N SER A 382 2.53 -1.25 -10.42
CA SER A 382 4.00 -1.20 -10.52
C SER A 382 4.66 -2.57 -10.74
N VAL A 383 4.07 -3.65 -10.25
CA VAL A 383 4.58 -5.03 -10.40
C VAL A 383 4.17 -5.65 -11.74
N TRP A 384 3.05 -5.20 -12.29
CA TRP A 384 2.49 -5.71 -13.54
C TRP A 384 2.36 -4.61 -14.62
N LYS A 385 3.25 -3.60 -14.64
CA LYS A 385 3.26 -2.44 -15.55
C LYS A 385 3.01 -2.75 -17.02
N ASN A 386 3.54 -3.88 -17.52
CA ASN A 386 3.41 -4.29 -18.92
C ASN A 386 2.02 -4.84 -19.28
N LYS A 387 1.10 -4.99 -18.32
CA LYS A 387 -0.30 -5.34 -18.59
C LYS A 387 -1.17 -4.12 -18.92
N CYS A 388 -0.70 -2.90 -18.64
CA CYS A 388 -1.46 -1.68 -18.91
C CYS A 388 -1.49 -1.29 -20.40
N ASN A 389 -0.71 -1.94 -21.27
CA ASN A 389 -0.70 -1.66 -22.71
C ASN A 389 -1.75 -2.45 -23.51
N CYS A 390 -2.65 -3.20 -22.85
CA CYS A 390 -3.69 -3.97 -23.53
C CYS A 390 -5.03 -3.22 -23.65
N TYR A 391 -5.19 -2.04 -23.02
CA TYR A 391 -6.50 -1.38 -22.93
C TYR A 391 -6.39 0.11 -23.30
N GLY A 392 -6.71 0.42 -24.55
CA GLY A 392 -6.58 1.74 -25.18
C GLY A 392 -7.64 2.76 -24.82
N ILE A 393 -8.03 2.88 -23.54
CA ILE A 393 -9.04 3.86 -23.10
C ILE A 393 -8.61 5.32 -23.41
N ASN A 394 -7.31 5.58 -23.51
CA ASN A 394 -6.78 6.92 -23.78
C ASN A 394 -6.53 7.24 -25.26
N SER A 395 -6.91 6.35 -26.19
CA SER A 395 -6.91 6.71 -27.62
C SER A 395 -8.27 7.26 -28.00
N HIS A 396 -8.31 8.41 -28.67
CA HIS A 396 -9.56 9.05 -29.13
C HIS A 396 -10.55 8.08 -29.79
N LYS A 397 -10.08 6.97 -30.41
CA LYS A 397 -10.93 5.95 -31.06
C LYS A 397 -11.84 5.17 -30.12
N SER A 398 -11.37 4.73 -28.95
CA SER A 398 -12.17 3.84 -28.07
C SER A 398 -13.31 4.57 -27.35
N ILE A 399 -13.14 5.87 -27.05
CA ILE A 399 -14.20 6.69 -26.43
C ILE A 399 -15.39 6.89 -27.39
N HIS A 400 -15.13 7.14 -28.68
CA HIS A 400 -16.19 7.29 -29.67
C HIS A 400 -17.01 6.01 -29.85
N GLN A 401 -16.35 4.84 -29.89
CA GLN A 401 -17.01 3.54 -30.00
C GLN A 401 -17.86 3.23 -28.76
N TYR A 402 -17.35 3.55 -27.57
CA TYR A 402 -18.09 3.43 -26.32
C TYR A 402 -19.38 4.28 -26.32
N LEU A 403 -19.30 5.56 -26.71
CA LEU A 403 -20.47 6.44 -26.76
C LEU A 403 -21.51 5.96 -27.79
N ALA A 404 -21.04 5.45 -28.93
CA ALA A 404 -21.88 4.87 -29.97
C ALA A 404 -22.61 3.60 -29.49
N LEU A 405 -21.89 2.68 -28.82
CA LEU A 405 -22.46 1.49 -28.21
C LEU A 405 -23.50 1.84 -27.16
N LYS A 406 -23.18 2.76 -26.24
CA LYS A 406 -24.12 3.23 -25.22
C LYS A 406 -25.41 3.79 -25.83
N SER A 407 -25.29 4.59 -26.89
CA SER A 407 -26.45 5.11 -27.62
C SER A 407 -27.29 3.99 -28.23
N LEU A 408 -26.67 2.99 -28.87
CA LEU A 408 -27.37 1.83 -29.42
C LEU A 408 -28.09 1.03 -28.32
N LEU A 409 -27.40 0.67 -27.24
CA LEU A 409 -27.94 -0.16 -26.15
C LEU A 409 -29.14 0.53 -25.47
N SER A 410 -29.13 1.87 -25.38
CA SER A 410 -30.26 2.65 -24.83
C SER A 410 -31.54 2.62 -25.69
N GLN A 411 -31.43 2.23 -26.97
CA GLN A 411 -32.54 2.21 -27.92
C GLN A 411 -33.17 0.82 -28.08
N ILE A 412 -32.56 -0.22 -27.48
CA ILE A 412 -33.00 -1.61 -27.59
C ILE A 412 -33.32 -2.18 -26.21
N LYS A 413 -34.37 -3.01 -26.14
CA LYS A 413 -34.72 -3.73 -24.92
C LYS A 413 -33.83 -4.97 -24.81
N ILE A 414 -32.76 -4.83 -24.04
CA ILE A 414 -31.87 -5.92 -23.63
C ILE A 414 -31.70 -5.85 -22.11
N THR A 415 -31.32 -6.94 -21.48
CA THR A 415 -31.20 -7.05 -20.02
C THR A 415 -29.89 -7.68 -19.59
N ASN A 416 -29.30 -8.56 -20.40
CA ASN A 416 -28.05 -9.26 -20.08
C ASN A 416 -27.02 -8.97 -21.18
N ILE A 417 -25.90 -8.35 -20.81
CA ILE A 417 -24.80 -8.03 -21.72
C ILE A 417 -23.54 -8.76 -21.24
N LEU A 418 -22.91 -9.51 -22.15
CA LEU A 418 -21.58 -10.06 -21.90
C LEU A 418 -20.55 -9.17 -22.58
N ASP A 419 -19.72 -8.50 -21.80
CA ASP A 419 -18.56 -7.79 -22.29
C ASP A 419 -17.31 -8.68 -22.25
N VAL A 420 -16.77 -8.97 -23.42
CA VAL A 420 -15.57 -9.79 -23.56
C VAL A 420 -14.30 -8.89 -23.59
N GLY A 421 -14.46 -7.56 -23.59
CA GLY A 421 -13.37 -6.58 -23.74
C GLY A 421 -13.55 -5.21 -23.11
N LEU A 422 -14.20 -4.29 -23.84
CA LEU A 422 -14.04 -2.84 -23.72
C LEU A 422 -14.36 -2.26 -22.33
N PHE A 423 -15.24 -2.89 -21.57
CA PHE A 423 -15.74 -2.40 -20.28
C PHE A 423 -14.95 -2.95 -19.08
N LEU A 424 -13.87 -3.72 -19.30
CA LEU A 424 -13.04 -4.30 -18.25
C LEU A 424 -12.04 -3.31 -17.58
N TYR A 425 -12.45 -2.07 -17.27
CA TYR A 425 -12.02 -1.30 -16.07
C TYR A 425 -12.65 0.11 -16.04
N ASN A 426 -13.65 0.35 -15.20
CA ASN A 426 -13.67 1.47 -14.24
C ASN A 426 -14.92 1.42 -13.37
N ASN A 427 -14.71 1.36 -12.06
CA ASN A 427 -15.76 1.22 -11.05
C ASN A 427 -16.52 2.53 -10.74
N GLU A 428 -16.18 3.66 -11.38
CA GLU A 428 -16.96 4.89 -11.26
C GLU A 428 -16.95 5.67 -12.60
N SER A 429 -18.13 6.09 -13.06
CA SER A 429 -18.43 7.00 -14.20
C SER A 429 -18.60 6.47 -15.64
N LEU A 430 -18.45 5.17 -15.95
CA LEU A 430 -18.77 4.63 -17.30
C LEU A 430 -20.18 4.02 -17.42
N LEU A 431 -21.00 4.08 -16.38
CA LEU A 431 -22.41 3.63 -16.38
C LEU A 431 -23.41 4.79 -16.21
N ASP A 432 -22.96 6.05 -16.15
CA ASP A 432 -23.85 7.20 -16.02
C ASP A 432 -24.80 7.31 -17.22
N GLY A 433 -26.05 6.86 -17.05
CA GLY A 433 -27.07 6.84 -18.10
C GLY A 433 -27.36 5.48 -18.74
N ILE A 434 -26.73 4.39 -18.26
CA ILE A 434 -27.23 3.04 -18.49
C ILE A 434 -28.23 2.76 -17.34
N THR A 435 -29.51 2.60 -17.67
CA THR A 435 -30.58 2.39 -16.69
C THR A 435 -30.32 1.14 -15.83
N PRO A 436 -30.80 1.08 -14.58
CA PRO A 436 -30.56 -0.03 -13.64
C PRO A 436 -31.16 -1.39 -14.05
N GLU A 437 -31.59 -1.54 -15.30
CA GLU A 437 -32.24 -2.75 -15.84
C GLU A 437 -31.27 -3.70 -16.57
N TYR A 438 -29.99 -3.33 -16.76
CA TYR A 438 -28.99 -4.19 -17.41
C TYR A 438 -28.06 -4.87 -16.40
N ILE A 439 -27.84 -6.17 -16.58
CA ILE A 439 -26.78 -6.97 -15.95
C ILE A 439 -25.63 -7.07 -16.95
N VAL A 440 -24.44 -6.59 -16.57
CA VAL A 440 -23.23 -6.62 -17.41
C VAL A 440 -22.19 -7.51 -16.75
N ASP A 441 -21.82 -8.60 -17.42
CA ASP A 441 -20.74 -9.50 -17.00
C ASP A 441 -19.50 -9.30 -17.86
N GLY A 442 -18.29 -9.41 -17.27
CA GLY A 442 -17.02 -9.15 -17.94
C GLY A 442 -16.09 -10.37 -18.00
N VAL A 443 -15.51 -10.68 -19.16
CA VAL A 443 -14.54 -11.79 -19.33
C VAL A 443 -13.25 -11.34 -19.99
N GLU A 444 -12.14 -11.40 -19.26
CA GLU A 444 -10.81 -11.06 -19.79
C GLU A 444 -10.19 -12.22 -20.61
N ILE A 445 -10.02 -12.03 -21.93
CA ILE A 445 -9.48 -13.07 -22.83
C ILE A 445 -7.97 -12.92 -23.14
N VAL A 446 -7.44 -11.69 -23.19
CA VAL A 446 -6.06 -11.40 -23.63
C VAL A 446 -5.22 -10.86 -22.48
N TYR A 447 -4.20 -11.61 -22.07
CA TYR A 447 -3.37 -11.29 -20.89
C TYR A 447 -1.96 -10.74 -21.23
N GLN A 448 -1.40 -11.05 -22.41
CA GLN A 448 -0.06 -10.60 -22.83
C GLN A 448 0.15 -10.68 -24.35
N ILE A 449 0.85 -9.69 -24.93
CA ILE A 449 1.36 -9.71 -26.32
C ILE A 449 2.88 -9.78 -26.28
N ASP A 450 3.49 -10.79 -26.91
CA ASP A 450 4.93 -10.86 -27.10
C ASP A 450 5.30 -10.32 -28.50
N HIS A 451 5.84 -9.11 -28.54
CA HIS A 451 6.25 -8.45 -29.78
C HIS A 451 7.50 -9.06 -30.43
N THR A 452 8.25 -9.91 -29.72
CA THR A 452 9.44 -10.58 -30.25
C THR A 452 9.14 -11.90 -30.97
N SER A 453 8.05 -12.60 -30.62
CA SER A 453 7.69 -13.91 -31.20
C SER A 453 6.51 -13.90 -32.18
N LYS A 454 5.82 -12.76 -32.36
CA LYS A 454 4.52 -12.68 -33.08
C LYS A 454 3.49 -13.72 -32.57
N GLN A 455 3.62 -14.18 -31.33
CA GLN A 455 2.64 -15.05 -30.69
C GLN A 455 1.98 -14.34 -29.52
N CYS A 456 0.66 -14.28 -29.55
CA CYS A 456 -0.16 -13.89 -28.42
C CYS A 456 -0.23 -15.06 -27.43
N ILE A 457 -0.03 -14.78 -26.14
CA ILE A 457 -0.17 -15.78 -25.07
C ILE A 457 -1.55 -15.56 -24.43
N TYR A 458 -2.53 -16.33 -24.87
CA TYR A 458 -3.88 -16.36 -24.30
C TYR A 458 -3.88 -17.25 -23.07
N ARG A 459 -4.48 -16.81 -21.96
CA ARG A 459 -4.57 -17.64 -20.76
C ARG A 459 -5.98 -17.97 -20.30
N ASN A 460 -7.04 -17.37 -20.88
CA ASN A 460 -8.36 -17.43 -20.23
C ASN A 460 -9.58 -17.72 -21.12
N ILE A 461 -9.44 -18.21 -22.36
CA ILE A 461 -10.57 -18.83 -23.08
C ILE A 461 -11.22 -19.98 -22.26
N TYR A 462 -10.44 -20.69 -21.44
CA TYR A 462 -10.92 -21.77 -20.56
C TYR A 462 -11.72 -21.30 -19.33
N LYS A 463 -11.83 -19.99 -19.06
CA LYS A 463 -12.74 -19.47 -18.01
C LYS A 463 -14.16 -19.26 -18.52
N LEU A 464 -14.37 -19.08 -19.84
CA LEU A 464 -15.71 -19.14 -20.43
C LEU A 464 -16.37 -20.45 -20.01
N ASP A 465 -15.65 -21.58 -20.06
CA ASP A 465 -16.13 -22.92 -19.66
C ASP A 465 -16.60 -23.02 -18.20
N ASN A 466 -16.19 -22.07 -17.34
CA ASN A 466 -16.61 -21.99 -15.93
C ASN A 466 -17.69 -20.91 -15.68
N MET A 467 -18.13 -20.19 -16.71
CA MET A 467 -19.29 -19.30 -16.59
C MET A 467 -20.55 -20.13 -16.38
N SER A 468 -21.46 -19.63 -15.55
CA SER A 468 -22.82 -20.18 -15.50
C SER A 468 -23.42 -20.22 -16.90
N ASP A 469 -24.30 -21.19 -17.17
CA ASP A 469 -25.11 -21.27 -18.41
C ASP A 469 -26.18 -20.15 -18.48
N MET A 470 -25.82 -18.93 -18.08
CA MET A 470 -26.62 -17.73 -18.25
C MET A 470 -26.56 -17.32 -19.73
N TYR A 471 -27.72 -17.04 -20.30
CA TYR A 471 -27.85 -16.57 -21.66
C TYR A 471 -27.87 -15.03 -21.69
N TYR A 472 -27.05 -14.46 -22.57
CA TYR A 472 -26.88 -13.02 -22.78
C TYR A 472 -27.60 -12.59 -24.06
N ASP A 473 -28.28 -11.45 -23.98
CA ASP A 473 -29.00 -10.87 -25.11
C ASP A 473 -28.03 -10.38 -26.18
N ILE A 474 -26.85 -9.88 -25.75
CA ILE A 474 -25.80 -9.40 -26.63
C ILE A 474 -24.42 -9.64 -26.02
N ILE A 475 -23.47 -10.02 -26.87
CA ILE A 475 -22.06 -10.18 -26.54
C ILE A 475 -21.27 -9.09 -27.26
N ILE A 476 -20.44 -8.35 -26.56
CA ILE A 476 -19.64 -7.26 -27.11
C ILE A 476 -18.16 -7.65 -27.09
N MET A 477 -17.52 -7.60 -28.26
CA MET A 477 -16.08 -7.85 -28.40
C MET A 477 -15.40 -6.76 -29.22
N ILE A 478 -14.89 -5.75 -28.52
CA ILE A 478 -14.21 -4.61 -29.15
C ILE A 478 -12.73 -4.64 -28.78
N GLU A 479 -11.89 -4.32 -29.76
CA GLU A 479 -10.44 -4.28 -29.76
C GLU A 479 -9.75 -5.60 -29.45
N ILE A 480 -10.48 -6.73 -29.50
CA ILE A 480 -9.97 -8.06 -29.15
C ILE A 480 -9.56 -8.86 -30.38
N LEU A 481 -10.40 -8.86 -31.42
CA LEU A 481 -10.21 -9.73 -32.58
C LEU A 481 -8.86 -9.49 -33.28
N LYS A 482 -8.34 -8.25 -33.23
CA LYS A 482 -7.04 -7.87 -33.81
C LYS A 482 -5.85 -8.59 -33.18
N PHE A 483 -6.05 -9.15 -32.00
CA PHE A 483 -5.04 -9.92 -31.30
C PHE A 483 -5.14 -11.41 -31.59
N LEU A 484 -6.20 -11.89 -32.25
CA LEU A 484 -6.46 -13.31 -32.50
C LEU A 484 -6.09 -13.73 -33.92
N LYS A 485 -5.54 -14.94 -34.08
CA LYS A 485 -5.44 -15.60 -35.38
C LYS A 485 -6.81 -16.13 -35.80
N VAL A 486 -7.00 -16.35 -37.11
CA VAL A 486 -8.27 -16.84 -37.68
C VAL A 486 -8.82 -18.08 -36.93
N ASP A 487 -8.00 -19.11 -36.69
CA ASP A 487 -8.45 -20.32 -35.99
C ASP A 487 -8.85 -20.05 -34.52
N GLU A 488 -8.21 -19.06 -33.88
CA GLU A 488 -8.50 -18.67 -32.50
C GLU A 488 -9.80 -17.85 -32.42
N ILE A 489 -10.06 -17.00 -33.42
CA ILE A 489 -11.33 -16.29 -33.59
C ILE A 489 -12.48 -17.29 -33.70
N LEU A 490 -12.33 -18.32 -34.53
CA LEU A 490 -13.36 -19.34 -34.72
C LEU A 490 -13.61 -20.16 -33.45
N CYS A 491 -12.54 -20.53 -32.73
CA CYS A 491 -12.65 -21.22 -31.45
C CYS A 491 -13.41 -20.37 -30.41
N LEU A 492 -13.05 -19.08 -30.30
CA LEU A 492 -13.72 -18.14 -29.40
C LEU A 492 -15.21 -17.99 -29.75
N MET A 493 -15.54 -17.79 -31.03
CA MET A 493 -16.92 -17.67 -31.49
C MET A 493 -17.73 -18.94 -31.22
N ALA A 494 -17.11 -20.12 -31.36
CA ALA A 494 -17.74 -21.40 -31.03
C ALA A 494 -17.99 -21.57 -29.52
N GLN A 495 -17.21 -20.93 -28.65
CA GLN A 495 -17.47 -20.92 -27.21
C GLN A 495 -18.53 -19.89 -26.83
N LEU A 496 -18.56 -18.72 -27.48
CA LEU A 496 -19.49 -17.64 -27.15
C LEU A 496 -20.90 -17.91 -27.65
N LYS A 497 -21.08 -18.65 -28.75
CA LYS A 497 -22.40 -18.98 -29.28
C LYS A 497 -23.32 -19.72 -28.30
N ARG A 498 -22.76 -20.38 -27.26
CA ARG A 498 -23.56 -21.03 -26.20
C ARG A 498 -24.08 -20.04 -25.16
N LEU A 499 -23.48 -18.85 -25.09
CA LEU A 499 -23.81 -17.79 -24.15
C LEU A 499 -24.70 -16.73 -24.80
N GLY A 500 -24.77 -16.64 -26.12
CA GLY A 500 -25.63 -15.69 -26.84
C GLY A 500 -25.51 -15.79 -28.36
N HIS A 501 -26.57 -15.42 -29.08
CA HIS A 501 -26.62 -15.47 -30.55
C HIS A 501 -26.31 -14.16 -31.26
N THR A 502 -26.27 -13.04 -30.53
CA THR A 502 -26.00 -11.70 -31.08
C THR A 502 -24.64 -11.22 -30.58
N ILE A 503 -23.72 -10.97 -31.51
CA ILE A 503 -22.34 -10.58 -31.20
C ILE A 503 -22.04 -9.27 -31.94
N LEU A 504 -21.58 -8.26 -31.21
CA LEU A 504 -21.07 -7.01 -31.76
C LEU A 504 -19.55 -7.00 -31.71
N VAL A 505 -18.93 -6.73 -32.86
CA VAL A 505 -17.46 -6.64 -32.99
C VAL A 505 -17.07 -5.39 -33.78
N ASP A 506 -15.78 -5.01 -33.72
CA ASP A 506 -15.26 -3.93 -34.55
C ASP A 506 -15.46 -4.19 -36.03
N PHE A 507 -15.74 -3.12 -36.78
CA PHE A 507 -15.71 -3.21 -38.22
C PHE A 507 -14.28 -3.35 -38.74
N ASP A 508 -14.03 -4.47 -39.39
CA ASP A 508 -12.86 -4.73 -40.22
C ASP A 508 -13.32 -5.51 -41.47
N GLU A 509 -12.80 -5.15 -42.64
CA GLU A 509 -13.17 -5.82 -43.89
C GLU A 509 -12.74 -7.30 -43.90
N ASP A 510 -11.64 -7.64 -43.23
CA ASP A 510 -11.15 -9.01 -43.11
C ASP A 510 -12.08 -9.83 -42.21
N TYR A 511 -12.57 -9.26 -41.08
CA TYR A 511 -13.57 -9.94 -40.24
C TYR A 511 -14.89 -10.11 -40.96
N MET A 512 -15.35 -9.10 -41.69
CA MET A 512 -16.58 -9.18 -42.48
C MET A 512 -16.49 -10.30 -43.53
N THR A 513 -15.35 -10.40 -44.22
CA THR A 513 -15.09 -11.44 -45.22
C THR A 513 -14.99 -12.81 -44.56
N LEU A 514 -14.25 -12.91 -43.45
CA LEU A 514 -14.07 -14.13 -42.67
C LEU A 514 -15.42 -14.69 -42.22
N PHE A 515 -16.22 -13.92 -41.48
CA PHE A 515 -17.48 -14.42 -40.94
C PHE A 515 -18.51 -14.73 -42.03
N LYS A 516 -18.56 -13.96 -43.13
CA LYS A 516 -19.42 -14.28 -44.29
C LYS A 516 -19.04 -15.57 -45.02
N SER A 517 -17.80 -16.05 -44.87
CA SER A 517 -17.39 -17.32 -45.48
C SER A 517 -17.99 -18.54 -44.78
N TYR A 518 -18.55 -18.37 -43.58
CA TYR A 518 -19.22 -19.42 -42.82
C TYR A 518 -20.75 -19.22 -42.88
N SER A 519 -21.47 -20.23 -43.37
CA SER A 519 -22.93 -20.17 -43.55
C SER A 519 -23.73 -20.03 -42.25
N GLU A 520 -23.11 -20.32 -41.11
CA GLU A 520 -23.74 -20.21 -39.78
C GLU A 520 -23.81 -18.76 -39.25
N TYR A 521 -23.06 -17.82 -39.83
CA TYR A 521 -23.06 -16.42 -39.41
C TYR A 521 -23.78 -15.55 -40.43
N ASN A 522 -24.72 -14.75 -39.95
CA ASN A 522 -25.27 -13.63 -40.69
C ASN A 522 -24.61 -12.34 -40.20
N VAL A 523 -23.96 -11.62 -41.12
CA VAL A 523 -23.05 -10.52 -40.81
C VAL A 523 -23.54 -9.23 -41.47
N GLN A 524 -23.83 -8.23 -40.67
CA GLN A 524 -24.28 -6.91 -41.10
C GLN A 524 -23.34 -5.82 -40.57
N SER A 525 -23.07 -4.80 -41.37
CA SER A 525 -22.35 -3.61 -40.88
C SER A 525 -23.35 -2.60 -40.31
N LEU A 526 -23.10 -2.16 -39.09
CA LEU A 526 -23.87 -1.10 -38.42
C LEU A 526 -23.04 0.20 -38.41
N GLN A 527 -23.67 1.30 -38.80
CA GLN A 527 -23.08 2.64 -38.69
C GLN A 527 -23.75 3.38 -37.53
N LEU A 528 -22.96 3.83 -36.56
CA LEU A 528 -23.40 4.54 -35.36
C LEU A 528 -22.57 5.83 -35.21
N GLY A 529 -23.07 6.93 -35.77
CA GLY A 529 -22.29 8.17 -35.89
C GLY A 529 -21.05 7.94 -36.76
N GLU A 530 -19.87 8.30 -36.26
CA GLU A 530 -18.58 8.05 -36.93
C GLU A 530 -18.06 6.61 -36.74
N CYS A 531 -18.68 5.83 -35.86
CA CYS A 531 -18.26 4.46 -35.57
C CYS A 531 -18.97 3.45 -36.49
N LYS A 532 -18.22 2.44 -36.93
CA LYS A 532 -18.75 1.32 -37.70
C LYS A 532 -18.46 0.02 -36.94
N LEU A 533 -19.48 -0.81 -36.80
CA LEU A 533 -19.41 -2.10 -36.11
C LEU A 533 -19.91 -3.21 -37.04
N LEU A 534 -19.56 -4.46 -36.73
CA LEU A 534 -20.17 -5.64 -37.34
C LEU A 534 -21.13 -6.26 -36.32
N LEU A 535 -22.37 -6.44 -36.76
CA LEU A 535 -23.37 -7.26 -36.09
C LEU A 535 -23.30 -8.66 -36.69
N ILE A 536 -22.98 -9.63 -35.83
CA ILE A 536 -22.94 -11.05 -36.18
C ILE A 536 -24.09 -11.72 -35.45
N THR A 537 -25.03 -12.28 -36.19
CA THR A 537 -26.08 -13.13 -35.64
C THR A 537 -25.81 -14.57 -36.05
N VAL A 538 -25.77 -15.48 -35.08
CA VAL A 538 -25.60 -16.91 -35.34
C VAL A 538 -26.97 -17.48 -35.74
N ASN A 539 -27.06 -18.08 -36.93
CA ASN A 539 -28.28 -18.73 -37.39
C ASN A 539 -28.48 -20.05 -36.63
N GLU A 540 -29.53 -20.15 -35.81
CA GLU A 540 -30.12 -21.45 -35.51
C GLU A 540 -31.08 -21.84 -36.64
N GLN A 541 -31.15 -23.12 -36.99
CA GLN A 541 -32.20 -23.65 -37.86
C GLN A 541 -33.58 -23.42 -37.26
#